data_AF-A0A1P8WHZ2-F1
#
_entry.id   AF-A0A1P8WHZ2-F1
#
_cell.length_a   1.000
_cell.length_b   1.000
_cell.length_c   1.000
_cell.angle_alpha   90.00
_cell.angle_beta   90.00
_cell.angle_gamma   90.00
#
_symmetry.space_group_name_H-M   'P 1'
#
loop_
_entity.id
_entity.type
_entity.pdbx_description
1 polymer ?
#
loop_
_entity_poly.entity_id
_entity_poly.type
_entity_poly.pdbx_seq_one_letter_code
_entity_poly.pdbx_strand_id
1 'polypeptide(L)'
;MNKQSNSLSGSPAGVAVPSLETELMACLKRQEQRYAAATAVIAELQQQGESGLQTGLNALQKHLGNIRVSGNEVQLAAAAHEASGQPQSPVLRAALAGQESRLKTFLEKINSLQSDFEAMKQRLQPQLDIDVTRHSMHKAYQRSMRTG
;
A
#
# COMPACT_ATOMS: atom_id res chain seq x y z
N MET A 1 38.20 20.04 -61.35
CA MET A 1 38.43 20.87 -60.14
C MET A 1 37.15 21.62 -59.82
N ASN A 2 36.38 21.18 -58.82
CA ASN A 2 35.86 22.04 -57.75
C ASN A 2 35.04 21.22 -56.74
N LYS A 3 35.34 21.49 -55.48
CA LYS A 3 34.78 20.91 -54.26
C LYS A 3 33.34 21.40 -54.04
N GLN A 4 32.49 20.55 -53.46
CA GLN A 4 31.59 20.98 -52.40
C GLN A 4 31.23 19.80 -51.49
N SER A 5 31.78 19.86 -50.29
CA SER A 5 31.38 19.11 -49.12
C SER A 5 29.97 19.50 -48.71
N ASN A 6 29.12 18.55 -48.35
CA ASN A 6 28.08 18.83 -47.37
C ASN A 6 27.86 17.61 -46.47
N SER A 7 28.67 17.58 -45.41
CA SER A 7 28.47 16.81 -44.21
C SER A 7 27.46 17.55 -43.31
N LEU A 8 26.28 16.97 -43.10
CA LEU A 8 25.46 17.27 -41.93
C LEU A 8 25.01 15.93 -41.32
N SER A 9 25.86 15.49 -40.40
CA SER A 9 25.62 14.48 -39.38
C SER A 9 24.40 14.88 -38.55
N GLY A 10 23.29 14.16 -38.71
CA GLY A 10 22.20 14.18 -37.74
C GLY A 10 22.62 13.36 -36.51
N SER A 11 23.04 14.04 -35.44
CA SER A 11 23.15 13.40 -34.13
C SER A 11 21.74 13.07 -33.63
N PRO A 12 21.43 11.81 -33.27
CA PRO A 12 20.19 11.50 -32.60
C PRO A 12 20.21 12.14 -31.20
N ALA A 13 19.11 12.80 -30.85
CA ALA A 13 18.88 13.39 -29.55
C ALA A 13 19.26 12.40 -28.43
N GLY A 14 20.31 12.73 -27.69
CA GLY A 14 20.68 11.99 -26.49
C GLY A 14 19.56 12.12 -25.48
N VAL A 15 18.79 11.06 -25.30
CA VAL A 15 17.91 10.90 -24.15
C VAL A 15 18.82 10.92 -22.94
N ALA A 16 18.85 12.04 -22.22
CA ALA A 16 19.62 12.17 -20.99
C ALA A 16 19.12 11.09 -20.02
N VAL A 17 19.96 10.08 -19.76
CA VAL A 17 19.66 9.04 -18.77
C VAL A 17 19.47 9.76 -17.43
N PRO A 18 18.30 9.63 -16.77
CA PRO A 18 18.08 10.29 -15.49
C PRO A 18 19.11 9.80 -14.48
N SER A 19 19.58 10.71 -13.61
CA SER A 19 20.53 10.31 -12.56
C SER A 19 19.89 9.28 -11.63
N LEU A 20 20.69 8.37 -11.07
CA LEU A 20 20.25 7.37 -10.10
C LEU A 20 19.52 8.01 -8.90
N GLU A 21 19.95 9.21 -8.50
CA GLU A 21 19.26 10.00 -7.48
C GLU A 21 17.85 10.44 -7.93
N THR A 22 17.69 10.86 -9.18
CA THR A 22 16.38 11.23 -9.74
C THR A 22 15.44 10.02 -9.77
N GLU A 23 15.96 8.85 -10.13
CA GLU A 23 15.21 7.59 -10.11
C GLU A 23 14.78 7.21 -8.69
N LEU A 24 15.69 7.27 -7.73
CA LEU A 24 15.39 7.01 -6.32
C LEU A 24 14.33 7.98 -5.77
N MET A 25 14.48 9.28 -6.05
CA MET A 25 13.49 10.30 -5.68
C MET A 25 12.11 10.02 -6.29
N ALA A 26 12.06 9.58 -7.55
CA ALA A 26 10.80 9.19 -8.19
C ALA A 26 10.18 7.96 -7.52
N CYS A 27 10.97 6.95 -7.17
CA CYS A 27 10.52 5.79 -6.41
C CYS A 27 9.94 6.19 -5.05
N LEU A 28 10.65 7.05 -4.29
CA LEU A 28 10.20 7.54 -2.98
C LEU A 28 8.87 8.29 -3.08
N LYS A 29 8.69 9.13 -4.11
CA LYS A 29 7.44 9.86 -4.36
C LYS A 29 6.27 8.94 -4.71
N ARG A 30 6.51 7.89 -5.50
CA ARG A 30 5.48 6.87 -5.78
C ARG A 30 5.09 6.14 -4.50
N GLN A 31 6.06 5.74 -3.68
CA GLN A 31 5.80 5.05 -2.41
C GLN A 31 4.99 5.92 -1.45
N GLU A 32 5.27 7.23 -1.38
CA GLU A 32 4.48 8.20 -0.60
C GLU A 32 3.00 8.20 -1.02
N GLN A 33 2.73 8.26 -2.33
CA GLN A 33 1.36 8.22 -2.83
C GLN A 33 0.66 6.90 -2.46
N ARG A 34 1.40 5.79 -2.42
CA ARG A 34 0.86 4.49 -1.99
C ARG A 34 0.50 4.49 -0.50
N TYR A 35 1.36 5.05 0.37
CA TYR A 35 1.04 5.21 1.79
C TYR A 35 -0.16 6.11 2.02
N ALA A 36 -0.26 7.24 1.31
CA ALA A 36 -1.39 8.15 1.41
C ALA A 36 -2.71 7.46 1.01
N ALA A 37 -2.72 6.74 -0.11
CA ALA A 37 -3.90 6.02 -0.56
C ALA A 37 -4.31 4.90 0.41
N ALA A 38 -3.36 4.11 0.91
CA ALA A 38 -3.64 3.07 1.90
C ALA A 38 -4.19 3.67 3.21
N THR A 39 -3.62 4.80 3.65
CA THR A 39 -4.07 5.53 4.83
C THR A 39 -5.51 6.04 4.71
N ALA A 40 -5.90 6.49 3.51
CA ALA A 40 -7.29 6.91 3.24
C ALA A 40 -8.26 5.73 3.37
N VAL A 41 -7.90 4.57 2.80
CA VAL A 41 -8.73 3.35 2.91
C VAL A 41 -8.85 2.89 4.37
N ILE A 42 -7.79 2.98 5.17
CA ILE A 42 -7.86 2.67 6.61
C ILE A 42 -8.85 3.62 7.31
N ALA A 43 -8.81 4.91 7.02
CA ALA A 43 -9.74 5.88 7.61
C ALA A 43 -11.20 5.61 7.19
N GLU A 44 -11.44 5.26 5.93
CA GLU A 44 -12.76 4.88 5.43
C GLU A 44 -13.28 3.61 6.12
N LEU A 45 -12.42 2.59 6.28
CA LEU A 45 -12.76 1.36 7.01
C LEU A 45 -13.17 1.66 8.46
N GLN A 46 -12.45 2.54 9.14
CA GLN A 46 -12.77 2.95 10.51
C GLN A 46 -14.11 3.71 10.59
N GLN A 47 -14.48 4.46 9.56
CA GLN A 47 -15.77 5.18 9.51
C GLN A 47 -16.96 4.28 9.15
N GLN A 48 -16.77 3.33 8.23
CA GLN A 48 -17.85 2.47 7.72
C GLN A 48 -18.15 1.28 8.63
N GLY A 49 -17.20 0.87 9.48
CA GLY A 49 -17.34 -0.25 10.41
C GLY A 49 -17.71 -1.56 9.69
N GLU A 50 -18.64 -2.32 10.27
CA GLU A 50 -19.04 -3.65 9.78
C GLU A 50 -19.65 -3.65 8.36
N SER A 51 -20.34 -2.57 7.97
CA SER A 51 -20.98 -2.47 6.65
C SER A 51 -20.00 -2.31 5.48
N GLY A 52 -18.83 -1.71 5.75
CA GLY A 52 -17.78 -1.48 4.76
C GLY A 52 -16.67 -2.53 4.76
N LEU A 53 -16.73 -3.49 5.69
CA LEU A 53 -15.62 -4.36 6.06
C LEU A 53 -15.03 -5.12 4.86
N GLN A 54 -15.89 -5.79 4.10
CA GLN A 54 -15.45 -6.66 3.00
C GLN A 54 -14.81 -5.85 1.87
N THR A 55 -15.47 -4.78 1.44
CA THR A 55 -14.98 -3.92 0.35
C THR A 55 -13.70 -3.20 0.76
N GLY A 56 -13.67 -2.64 1.97
CA GLY A 56 -12.51 -1.92 2.47
C GLY A 56 -11.31 -2.82 2.73
N LEU A 57 -11.50 -4.06 3.23
CA LEU A 57 -10.41 -5.03 3.41
C LEU A 57 -9.79 -5.45 2.07
N ASN A 58 -10.61 -5.70 1.05
CA ASN A 58 -10.12 -6.01 -0.30
C ASN A 58 -9.31 -4.83 -0.88
N ALA A 59 -9.81 -3.61 -0.71
CA ALA A 59 -9.09 -2.41 -1.12
C ALA A 59 -7.75 -2.27 -0.36
N LEU A 60 -7.76 -2.45 0.96
CA LEU A 60 -6.57 -2.36 1.80
C LEU A 60 -5.53 -3.42 1.39
N GLN A 61 -5.94 -4.66 1.17
CA GLN A 61 -5.05 -5.74 0.71
C GLN A 61 -4.38 -5.38 -0.62
N LYS A 62 -5.13 -4.82 -1.58
CA LYS A 62 -4.58 -4.32 -2.85
C LYS A 62 -3.58 -3.20 -2.62
N HIS A 63 -3.88 -2.24 -1.75
CA HIS A 63 -2.98 -1.14 -1.44
C HIS A 63 -1.70 -1.59 -0.74
N LEU A 64 -1.78 -2.56 0.19
CA LEU A 64 -0.61 -3.18 0.81
C LEU A 64 0.27 -3.90 -0.21
N GLY A 65 -0.35 -4.61 -1.17
CA GLY A 65 0.37 -5.19 -2.31
C GLY A 65 1.13 -4.14 -3.12
N ASN A 66 0.49 -3.02 -3.43
CA ASN A 66 1.13 -1.91 -4.15
C ASN A 66 2.26 -1.27 -3.36
N ILE A 67 2.09 -1.10 -2.05
CA ILE A 67 3.14 -0.58 -1.15
C ILE A 67 4.36 -1.51 -1.21
N ARG A 68 4.15 -2.83 -1.09
CA ARG A 68 5.25 -3.81 -1.15
C ARG A 68 6.02 -3.72 -2.47
N VAL A 69 5.30 -3.64 -3.60
CA VAL A 69 5.94 -3.49 -4.92
C VAL A 69 6.74 -2.20 -4.99
N SER A 70 6.16 -1.07 -4.61
CA SER A 70 6.88 0.22 -4.61
C SER A 70 8.04 0.27 -3.62
N GLY A 71 7.97 -0.45 -2.50
CA GLY A 71 9.07 -0.58 -1.55
C GLY A 71 10.25 -1.33 -2.14
N ASN A 72 10.00 -2.40 -2.90
CA ASN A 72 11.05 -3.11 -3.64
C ASN A 72 11.71 -2.21 -4.69
N GLU A 73 10.94 -1.38 -5.41
CA GLU A 73 11.50 -0.39 -6.35
C GLU A 73 12.42 0.62 -5.64
N VAL A 74 12.01 1.12 -4.47
CA VAL A 74 12.84 2.02 -3.66
C VAL A 74 14.11 1.32 -3.18
N GLN A 75 14.02 0.07 -2.72
CA GLN A 75 15.17 -0.68 -2.26
C GLN A 75 16.19 -0.92 -3.38
N LEU A 76 15.72 -1.27 -4.58
CA LEU A 76 16.58 -1.46 -5.76
C LEU A 76 17.25 -0.14 -6.18
N ALA A 77 16.48 0.95 -6.25
CA ALA A 77 17.03 2.26 -6.60
C ALA A 77 18.01 2.78 -5.54
N ALA A 78 17.74 2.53 -4.26
CA ALA A 78 18.63 2.89 -3.16
C ALA A 78 19.95 2.11 -3.22
N ALA A 79 19.89 0.80 -3.47
CA ALA A 79 21.07 -0.04 -3.66
C ALA A 79 21.90 0.39 -4.87
N ALA A 80 21.25 0.74 -6.00
CA ALA A 80 21.93 1.26 -7.18
C ALA A 80 22.62 2.61 -6.89
N HIS A 81 21.95 3.51 -6.17
CA HIS A 81 22.53 4.78 -5.75
C HIS A 81 23.72 4.56 -4.80
N GLU A 82 23.63 3.65 -3.82
CA GLU A 82 24.72 3.33 -2.90
C GLU A 82 25.93 2.73 -3.64
N ALA A 83 25.69 1.79 -4.56
CA ALA A 83 26.72 1.18 -5.39
C ALA A 83 27.43 2.19 -6.32
N SER A 84 26.78 3.31 -6.65
CA SER A 84 27.39 4.38 -7.44
C SER A 84 28.49 5.15 -6.69
N GLY A 85 28.54 5.03 -5.36
CA GLY A 85 29.47 5.77 -4.51
C GLY A 85 29.24 7.29 -4.48
N GLN A 86 28.16 7.78 -5.10
CA GLN A 86 27.84 9.21 -5.09
C GLN A 86 27.32 9.64 -3.72
N PRO A 87 27.76 10.83 -3.23
CA PRO A 87 27.26 11.35 -1.97
C PRO A 87 25.78 11.68 -2.08
N GLN A 88 25.00 11.32 -1.06
CA GLN A 88 23.59 11.67 -1.00
C GLN A 88 23.41 13.19 -0.88
N SER A 89 22.59 13.77 -1.76
CA SER A 89 22.24 15.18 -1.64
C SER A 89 21.45 15.45 -0.33
N PRO A 90 21.47 16.70 0.17
CA PRO A 90 20.63 17.10 1.30
C PRO A 90 19.13 16.85 1.05
N VAL A 91 18.68 16.98 -0.21
CA VAL A 91 17.28 16.77 -0.61
C VAL A 91 16.93 15.29 -0.50
N LEU A 92 17.79 14.39 -0.99
CA LEU A 92 17.57 12.95 -0.87
C LEU A 92 17.53 12.52 0.60
N ARG A 93 18.44 13.05 1.43
CA ARG A 93 18.45 12.75 2.87
C ARG A 93 17.16 13.18 3.56
N ALA A 94 16.66 14.37 3.24
CA ALA A 94 15.38 14.85 3.76
C ALA A 94 14.20 13.98 3.27
N ALA A 95 14.21 13.55 2.01
CA ALA A 95 13.19 12.67 1.45
C ALA A 95 13.16 11.28 2.14
N LEU A 96 14.34 10.70 2.41
CA LEU A 96 14.46 9.44 3.14
C LEU A 96 13.97 9.55 4.58
N ALA A 97 14.37 10.61 5.31
CA ALA A 97 13.87 10.86 6.66
C ALA A 97 12.34 11.08 6.69
N GLY A 98 11.82 11.81 5.71
CA GLY A 98 10.37 11.97 5.51
C GLY A 98 9.66 10.64 5.26
N GLN A 99 10.28 9.74 4.49
CA GLN A 99 9.70 8.41 4.29
C GLN A 99 9.72 7.53 5.52
N GLU A 100 10.78 7.58 6.33
CA GLU A 100 10.83 6.84 7.58
C GLU A 100 9.69 7.28 8.53
N SER A 101 9.46 8.59 8.63
CA SER A 101 8.35 9.14 9.42
C SER A 101 6.99 8.65 8.90
N ARG A 102 6.76 8.66 7.59
CA ARG A 102 5.51 8.19 6.97
C ARG A 102 5.28 6.70 7.16
N LEU A 103 6.33 5.89 7.06
CA LEU A 103 6.26 4.46 7.34
C LEU A 103 5.85 4.22 8.79
N LYS A 104 6.44 4.94 9.76
CA LYS A 104 6.05 4.85 11.18
C LYS A 104 4.57 5.18 11.37
N THR A 105 4.11 6.32 10.84
CA THR A 105 2.69 6.70 10.91
C THR A 105 1.77 5.67 10.24
N PHE A 106 2.18 5.11 9.11
CA PHE A 106 1.40 4.08 8.42
C PHE A 106 1.29 2.79 9.25
N LEU A 107 2.38 2.35 9.88
CA LEU A 107 2.38 1.20 10.78
C LEU A 107 1.51 1.42 12.01
N GLU A 108 1.55 2.61 12.61
CA GLU A 108 0.66 2.99 13.71
C GLU A 108 -0.81 2.88 13.31
N LYS A 109 -1.17 3.32 12.10
CA LYS A 109 -2.54 3.18 11.58
C LYS A 109 -2.95 1.73 11.35
N ILE A 110 -2.05 0.88 10.86
CA ILE A 110 -2.32 -0.56 10.73
C ILE A 110 -2.57 -1.17 12.12
N ASN A 111 -1.74 -0.84 13.11
CA ASN A 111 -1.89 -1.36 14.47
C ASN A 111 -3.22 -0.91 15.10
N SER A 112 -3.62 0.35 14.91
CA SER A 112 -4.94 0.85 15.34
C SER A 112 -6.06 0.06 14.69
N LEU A 113 -6.00 -0.15 13.37
CA LEU A 113 -7.01 -0.91 12.65
C LEU A 113 -7.10 -2.37 13.12
N GLN A 114 -5.97 -3.01 13.41
CA GLN A 114 -5.95 -4.36 14.00
C GLN A 114 -6.66 -4.40 15.35
N SER A 115 -6.44 -3.40 16.20
CA SER A 115 -7.15 -3.26 17.48
C SER A 115 -8.66 -3.11 17.26
N ASP A 116 -9.08 -2.30 16.29
CA ASP A 116 -10.50 -2.09 15.96
C ASP A 116 -11.16 -3.40 15.48
N PHE A 117 -10.46 -4.17 14.65
CA PHE A 117 -10.93 -5.48 14.19
C PHE A 117 -11.06 -6.49 15.32
N GLU A 118 -10.09 -6.55 16.24
CA GLU A 118 -10.16 -7.48 17.37
C GLU A 118 -11.31 -7.12 18.32
N ALA A 119 -11.54 -5.82 18.55
CA ALA A 119 -12.70 -5.34 19.32
C ALA A 119 -14.02 -5.70 18.62
N MET A 120 -14.10 -5.53 17.30
CA MET A 120 -15.27 -5.91 16.50
C MET A 120 -15.54 -7.42 16.58
N LYS A 121 -14.50 -8.25 16.48
CA LYS A 121 -14.60 -9.70 16.63
C LYS A 121 -15.14 -10.08 18.02
N GLN A 122 -14.61 -9.49 19.09
CA GLN A 122 -15.10 -9.73 20.45
C GLN A 122 -16.57 -9.34 20.62
N ARG A 123 -17.04 -8.29 19.91
CA ARG A 123 -18.45 -7.87 19.92
C ARG A 123 -19.38 -8.80 19.14
N LEU A 124 -18.92 -9.32 18.00
CA LEU A 124 -19.73 -10.16 17.10
C LEU A 124 -19.77 -11.63 17.53
N GLN A 125 -18.71 -12.13 18.17
CA GLN A 125 -18.60 -13.51 18.65
C GLN A 125 -19.84 -13.98 19.45
N PRO A 126 -20.30 -13.26 20.51
CA PRO A 126 -21.46 -13.71 21.28
C PRO A 126 -22.77 -13.63 20.49
N GLN A 127 -22.91 -12.73 19.51
CA GLN A 127 -24.12 -12.63 18.70
C GLN A 127 -24.26 -13.83 17.75
N LEU A 128 -23.14 -14.26 17.15
CA LEU A 128 -23.06 -15.47 16.34
C LEU A 128 -23.42 -16.73 17.14
N ASP A 129 -22.91 -16.86 18.37
CA ASP A 129 -23.19 -18.02 19.22
C ASP A 129 -24.68 -18.08 19.62
N ILE A 130 -25.30 -16.94 19.91
CA ILE A 130 -26.73 -16.83 20.21
C ILE A 130 -27.57 -17.19 18.98
N ASP A 131 -27.23 -16.66 17.79
CA ASP A 131 -27.99 -16.92 16.58
C ASP A 131 -27.88 -18.37 16.10
N VAL A 132 -26.69 -18.96 16.18
CA VAL A 132 -26.48 -20.39 15.89
C VAL A 132 -27.29 -21.26 16.85
N THR A 133 -27.26 -20.92 18.15
CA THR A 133 -28.03 -21.64 19.18
C THR A 133 -29.53 -21.52 18.92
N ARG A 134 -30.03 -20.31 18.66
CA ARG A 134 -31.44 -20.04 18.34
C ARG A 134 -31.88 -20.79 17.09
N HIS A 135 -31.08 -20.78 16.03
CA HIS A 135 -31.39 -21.47 14.78
C HIS A 135 -31.39 -23.00 14.95
N SER A 136 -30.43 -23.53 15.71
CA SER A 136 -30.37 -24.95 16.08
C SER A 136 -31.60 -25.40 16.87
N MET A 137 -31.99 -24.63 17.91
CA MET A 137 -33.19 -24.91 18.70
C MET A 137 -34.46 -24.84 17.86
N HIS A 138 -34.58 -23.84 16.98
CA HIS A 138 -35.73 -23.71 16.09
C HIS A 138 -35.84 -24.90 15.12
N LYS A 139 -34.71 -25.34 14.56
CA LYS A 139 -34.65 -26.52 13.68
C LYS A 139 -35.00 -27.81 14.41
N ALA A 140 -34.54 -27.97 15.66
CA ALA A 140 -34.89 -29.12 16.51
C ALA A 140 -36.39 -29.13 16.85
N TYR A 141 -36.97 -27.98 17.20
CA TYR A 141 -38.39 -27.83 17.49
C TYR A 141 -39.28 -28.15 16.28
N GLN A 142 -38.94 -27.59 15.11
CA GLN A 142 -39.65 -27.90 13.86
C GLN A 142 -39.60 -29.38 13.50
N ARG A 143 -38.46 -30.04 13.75
CA ARG A 143 -38.29 -31.48 13.50
C ARG A 143 -39.17 -32.30 14.44
N SER A 144 -39.22 -31.95 15.73
CA SER A 144 -40.08 -32.59 16.74
C SER A 144 -41.56 -32.46 16.42
N MET A 145 -42.01 -31.30 15.95
CA MET A 145 -43.43 -31.04 15.59
C MET A 145 -43.88 -31.77 14.32
N ARG A 146 -42.95 -32.25 13.48
CA ARG A 146 -43.25 -32.92 12.22
C ARG A 146 -43.24 -34.45 12.33
N THR A 147 -42.64 -34.98 13.40
CA THR A 147 -42.51 -36.42 13.67
C THR A 147 -43.36 -36.89 14.86
N GLY A 148 -44.08 -35.97 15.52
CA GLY A 148 -45.03 -36.24 16.60
C GLY A 148 -46.47 -36.26 16.10
#